data_AF-A0A428ZUK9-F1
#
_entry.id   AF-A0A428ZUK9-F1
#
_cell.length_a   1.000
_cell.length_b   1.000
_cell.length_c   1.000
_cell.angle_alpha   90.00
_cell.angle_beta   90.00
_cell.angle_gamma   90.00
#
_symmetry.space_group_name_H-M   'P 1'
#
loop_
_entity.id
_entity.type
_entity.pdbx_description
1 polymer ?
#
loop_
_entity_poly.entity_id
_entity_poly.type
_entity_poly.pdbx_seq_one_letter_code
_entity_poly.pdbx_strand_id
1 'polypeptide(L)'
;MQTISLDGLEHPAERRWEHRGHPYPAEAEVLRRHGNIVAAAPVTNGPRGVGVWDLDSGKLRFWDAWGDTVRFLESGMLVAVDGSISLLSWPDLATLESVDAPEMAETFVVSPSEKVLVVHQNDGQGLNGYEVFSLGPLVKRSDHIGLREDPMYSMPVFSPSERYVACSPGGDYFWVPDDEADWPEDWDKDEAEIPTAGGQIRFGDLLVHDLATDTVARSELRFDLEPGWVPEDCWDSRWHYGAIDLEFVADEHIKLRLPDGTWVDLALPLPDTVVLPTPNRELPGQPSVDRS
;
A
#
# COMPACT_ATOMS: atom_id res chain seq x y z
N MET A 1 -6.63 22.83 -5.07
CA MET A 1 -6.30 22.09 -6.29
C MET A 1 -7.05 22.69 -7.48
N GLN A 2 -6.61 22.46 -8.73
CA GLN A 2 -7.35 22.88 -9.93
C GLN A 2 -8.33 21.77 -10.34
N THR A 3 -9.58 22.11 -10.62
CA THR A 3 -10.58 21.18 -11.16
C THR A 3 -10.96 21.51 -12.60
N ILE A 4 -11.51 20.54 -13.31
CA ILE A 4 -12.17 20.68 -14.61
C ILE A 4 -13.58 20.09 -14.56
N SER A 5 -14.49 20.64 -15.37
CA SER A 5 -15.76 19.98 -15.65
C SER A 5 -15.53 18.83 -16.63
N LEU A 6 -16.19 17.71 -16.39
CA LEU A 6 -16.23 16.54 -17.28
C LEU A 6 -17.44 16.59 -18.23
N ASP A 7 -18.27 17.64 -18.15
CA ASP A 7 -19.45 17.78 -19.00
C ASP A 7 -19.05 17.91 -20.48
N GLY A 8 -19.62 17.06 -21.32
CA GLY A 8 -19.32 17.04 -22.75
C GLY A 8 -18.01 16.35 -23.12
N LEU A 9 -17.27 15.81 -22.13
CA LEU A 9 -16.16 14.90 -22.39
C LEU A 9 -16.67 13.46 -22.53
N GLU A 10 -15.97 12.66 -23.32
CA GLU A 10 -16.19 11.23 -23.43
C GLU A 10 -15.95 10.56 -22.08
N HIS A 11 -16.93 9.78 -21.65
CA HIS A 11 -16.85 8.98 -20.43
C HIS A 11 -16.34 7.58 -20.76
N PRO A 12 -15.53 6.97 -19.87
CA PRO A 12 -15.15 5.58 -20.02
C PRO A 12 -16.40 4.69 -20.09
N ALA A 13 -16.51 3.90 -21.15
CA ALA A 13 -17.67 3.03 -21.40
C ALA A 13 -17.74 1.80 -20.45
N GLU A 14 -16.87 1.73 -19.45
CA GLU A 14 -16.75 0.54 -18.61
C GLU A 14 -17.90 0.41 -17.59
N ARG A 15 -18.56 -0.76 -17.68
CA ARG A 15 -19.58 -1.28 -16.75
C ARG A 15 -19.21 -1.22 -15.26
N ARG A 16 -17.95 -0.97 -14.89
CA ARG A 16 -17.48 -0.93 -13.50
C ARG A 16 -17.96 0.31 -12.73
N TRP A 17 -18.08 1.46 -13.39
CA TRP A 17 -18.68 2.66 -12.77
C TRP A 17 -20.20 2.48 -12.59
N GLU A 18 -20.86 1.92 -13.59
CA GLU A 18 -22.29 1.57 -13.54
C GLU A 18 -22.59 0.49 -12.48
N HIS A 19 -21.60 -0.32 -12.09
CA HIS A 19 -21.78 -1.41 -11.13
C HIS A 19 -22.20 -0.94 -9.73
N ARG A 20 -22.05 0.36 -9.41
CA ARG A 20 -22.52 0.98 -8.17
C ARG A 20 -23.72 1.91 -8.33
N GLY A 21 -24.29 2.03 -9.54
CA GLY A 21 -25.51 2.83 -9.78
C GLY A 21 -25.38 4.33 -9.53
N HIS A 22 -24.16 4.84 -9.36
CA HIS A 22 -23.89 6.26 -9.17
C HIS A 22 -23.65 6.94 -10.52
N PRO A 23 -24.17 8.17 -10.72
CA PRO A 23 -23.84 8.95 -11.91
C PRO A 23 -22.33 9.22 -11.94
N TYR A 24 -21.77 9.22 -13.14
CA TYR A 24 -20.39 9.65 -13.33
C TYR A 24 -20.24 11.10 -12.82
N PRO A 25 -19.19 11.41 -12.05
CA PRO A 25 -19.00 12.74 -11.46
C PRO A 25 -18.89 13.84 -12.53
N ALA A 26 -19.39 15.02 -12.19
CA ALA A 26 -19.37 16.19 -13.08
C ALA A 26 -18.01 16.92 -13.08
N GLU A 27 -17.17 16.68 -12.08
CA GLU A 27 -15.88 17.36 -11.91
C GLU A 27 -14.74 16.36 -11.69
N ALA A 28 -13.56 16.72 -12.19
CA ALA A 28 -12.32 16.00 -11.94
C ALA A 28 -11.22 16.95 -11.48
N GLU A 29 -10.37 16.43 -10.61
CA GLU A 29 -9.17 17.09 -10.13
C GLU A 29 -8.02 16.90 -11.11
N VAL A 30 -7.39 18.00 -11.52
CA VAL A 30 -6.31 17.98 -12.50
C VAL A 30 -5.04 17.44 -11.86
N LEU A 31 -4.55 16.31 -12.39
CA LEU A 31 -3.28 15.70 -12.01
C LEU A 31 -2.13 16.25 -12.86
N ARG A 32 -2.36 16.40 -14.16
CA ARG A 32 -1.35 16.92 -15.11
C ARG A 32 -2.01 17.59 -16.31
N ARG A 33 -1.37 18.62 -16.86
CA ARG A 33 -1.86 19.33 -18.05
C ARG A 33 -0.73 19.65 -19.02
N HIS A 34 -0.99 19.44 -20.30
CA HIS A 34 -0.12 19.87 -21.40
C HIS A 34 -0.98 20.44 -22.53
N GLY A 35 -1.08 21.77 -22.60
CA GLY A 35 -1.95 22.45 -23.56
C GLY A 35 -3.43 22.05 -23.37
N ASN A 36 -3.99 21.43 -24.41
CA ASN A 36 -5.36 20.91 -24.45
C ASN A 36 -5.49 19.49 -23.89
N ILE A 37 -4.39 18.81 -23.54
CA ILE A 37 -4.43 17.47 -22.95
C ILE A 37 -4.40 17.57 -21.43
N VAL A 38 -5.35 16.93 -20.77
CA VAL A 38 -5.48 16.93 -19.31
C VAL A 38 -5.62 15.50 -18.79
N ALA A 39 -4.78 15.16 -17.82
CA ALA A 39 -5.00 14.01 -16.95
C ALA A 39 -5.70 14.47 -15.68
N ALA A 40 -6.79 13.82 -15.32
CA ALA A 40 -7.57 14.16 -14.14
C ALA A 40 -8.17 12.93 -13.46
N ALA A 41 -8.32 13.01 -12.14
CA ALA A 41 -9.00 12.02 -11.33
C ALA A 41 -10.40 12.54 -10.98
N PRO A 42 -11.48 11.78 -11.22
CA PRO A 42 -12.82 12.23 -10.89
C PRO A 42 -13.01 12.47 -9.38
N VAL A 43 -13.61 13.61 -9.02
CA VAL A 43 -13.85 13.99 -7.62
C VAL A 43 -15.00 13.17 -7.07
N THR A 44 -14.69 12.05 -6.42
CA THR A 44 -15.70 11.09 -5.96
C THR A 44 -15.40 10.59 -4.56
N ASN A 45 -16.42 10.04 -3.91
CA ASN A 45 -16.30 9.38 -2.61
C ASN A 45 -15.83 7.91 -2.72
N GLY A 46 -15.27 7.48 -3.87
CA GLY A 46 -14.91 6.10 -4.20
C GLY A 46 -13.70 5.99 -5.14
N PRO A 47 -13.41 4.80 -5.72
CA PRO A 47 -12.15 4.53 -6.41
C PRO A 47 -11.85 5.58 -7.49
N ARG A 48 -10.70 6.23 -7.34
CA ARG A 48 -10.28 7.41 -8.11
C ARG A 48 -9.66 6.98 -9.42
N GLY A 49 -10.44 6.53 -10.41
CA GLY A 49 -9.87 6.26 -11.74
C GLY A 49 -9.11 7.48 -12.30
N VAL A 50 -8.19 7.26 -13.23
CA VAL A 50 -7.44 8.34 -13.90
C VAL A 50 -7.81 8.33 -15.37
N GLY A 51 -8.35 9.45 -15.84
CA GLY A 51 -8.60 9.66 -17.27
C GLY A 51 -7.65 10.68 -17.85
N VAL A 52 -7.35 10.53 -19.14
CA VAL A 52 -6.66 11.52 -19.95
C VAL A 52 -7.56 11.95 -21.09
N TRP A 53 -7.86 13.24 -21.17
CA TRP A 53 -8.75 13.82 -22.18
C TRP A 53 -8.02 14.81 -23.08
N ASP A 54 -8.49 14.87 -24.33
CA ASP A 54 -8.26 15.99 -25.23
C ASP A 54 -9.44 16.94 -25.14
N LEU A 55 -9.20 18.13 -24.59
CA LEU A 55 -10.27 19.10 -24.30
C LEU A 55 -10.86 19.75 -25.57
N ASP A 56 -10.14 19.76 -26.68
CA ASP A 56 -10.66 20.39 -27.92
C ASP A 56 -11.64 19.45 -28.63
N SER A 57 -11.33 18.16 -28.63
CA SER A 57 -12.18 17.13 -29.24
C SER A 57 -13.20 16.51 -28.28
N GLY A 58 -13.02 16.72 -26.98
CA GLY A 58 -13.78 16.07 -25.91
C GLY A 58 -13.45 14.58 -25.73
N LYS A 59 -12.47 14.03 -26.46
CA LYS A 59 -12.23 12.57 -26.48
C LYS A 59 -11.38 12.10 -25.30
N LEU A 60 -11.71 10.89 -24.84
CA LEU A 60 -10.93 10.15 -23.85
C LEU A 60 -9.80 9.40 -24.57
N ARG A 61 -8.55 9.71 -24.21
CA ARG A 61 -7.35 9.10 -24.78
C ARG A 61 -6.85 7.90 -23.99
N PHE A 62 -7.03 7.93 -22.68
CA PHE A 62 -6.62 6.87 -21.76
C PHE A 62 -7.54 6.86 -20.55
N TRP A 63 -7.77 5.68 -20.01
CA TRP A 63 -8.52 5.49 -18.78
C TRP A 63 -7.97 4.30 -18.01
N ASP A 64 -7.79 4.49 -16.72
CA ASP A 64 -7.63 3.42 -15.75
C ASP A 64 -8.71 3.59 -14.67
N ALA A 65 -9.37 2.50 -14.30
CA ALA A 65 -10.44 2.52 -13.30
C ALA A 65 -9.90 2.69 -11.87
N TRP A 66 -8.61 2.45 -11.64
CA TRP A 66 -7.97 2.48 -10.34
C TRP A 66 -6.87 3.55 -10.33
N GLY A 67 -7.01 4.56 -9.47
CA GLY A 67 -6.02 5.63 -9.41
C GLY A 67 -4.67 5.16 -8.89
N ASP A 68 -4.67 4.08 -8.13
CA ASP A 68 -3.49 3.53 -7.48
C ASP A 68 -2.66 2.64 -8.39
N THR A 69 -3.12 2.42 -9.62
CA THR A 69 -2.40 1.73 -10.70
C THR A 69 -1.86 2.68 -11.76
N VAL A 70 -1.89 4.00 -11.51
CA VAL A 70 -1.34 5.00 -12.44
C VAL A 70 -0.53 6.07 -11.70
N ARG A 71 0.68 6.38 -12.17
CA ARG A 71 1.53 7.45 -11.62
C ARG A 71 2.20 8.26 -12.73
N PHE A 72 2.12 9.59 -12.63
CA PHE A 72 2.89 10.49 -13.47
C PHE A 72 4.28 10.68 -12.88
N LEU A 73 5.28 10.46 -13.72
CA LEU A 73 6.68 10.66 -13.40
C LEU A 73 7.09 12.12 -13.66
N GLU A 74 7.93 12.69 -12.80
CA GLU A 74 8.59 13.98 -12.95
C GLU A 74 9.36 14.07 -14.26
N SER A 75 9.99 12.97 -14.68
CA SER A 75 10.66 12.82 -15.99
C SER A 75 9.75 13.09 -17.19
N GLY A 76 8.42 13.13 -17.00
CA GLY A 76 7.47 13.34 -18.10
C GLY A 76 6.91 12.05 -18.67
N MET A 77 7.02 10.95 -17.95
CA MET A 77 6.43 9.67 -18.34
C MET A 77 5.20 9.35 -17.48
N LEU A 78 4.47 8.34 -17.89
CA LEU A 78 3.34 7.78 -17.16
C LEU A 78 3.59 6.28 -16.97
N VAL A 79 3.52 5.79 -15.73
CA VAL A 79 3.54 4.36 -15.42
C VAL A 79 2.11 3.92 -15.15
N ALA A 80 1.68 2.84 -15.80
CA ALA A 80 0.40 2.19 -15.57
C ALA A 80 0.62 0.70 -15.26
N VAL A 81 -0.14 0.15 -14.32
CA VAL A 81 -0.07 -1.26 -13.91
C VAL A 81 -1.47 -1.89 -13.97
N ASP A 82 -1.81 -2.51 -15.10
CA ASP A 82 -3.09 -3.23 -15.29
C ASP A 82 -2.85 -4.47 -16.15
N GLY A 83 -2.66 -5.63 -15.51
CA GLY A 83 -2.22 -6.88 -16.13
C GLY A 83 -0.79 -6.85 -16.71
N SER A 84 -0.29 -5.67 -17.05
CA SER A 84 1.06 -5.36 -17.51
C SER A 84 1.55 -4.10 -16.81
N ILE A 85 2.86 -3.96 -16.67
CA ILE A 85 3.50 -2.70 -16.30
C ILE A 85 3.87 -2.02 -17.61
N SER A 86 3.34 -0.83 -17.84
CA SER A 86 3.55 -0.07 -19.07
C SER A 86 4.13 1.31 -18.78
N LEU A 87 5.22 1.64 -19.47
CA LEU A 87 5.81 2.99 -19.49
C LEU A 87 5.31 3.72 -20.74
N LEU A 88 4.56 4.78 -20.54
CA LEU A 88 3.93 5.57 -21.60
C LEU A 88 4.56 6.96 -21.69
N SER A 89 4.70 7.49 -22.90
CA SER A 89 5.08 8.90 -23.08
C SER A 89 3.93 9.84 -22.67
N TRP A 90 4.26 11.01 -22.13
CA TRP A 90 3.29 12.09 -21.95
C TRP A 90 3.60 13.25 -22.91
N PRO A 91 2.60 13.85 -23.59
CA PRO A 91 1.16 13.59 -23.53
C PRO A 91 0.63 12.60 -24.59
N ASP A 92 1.51 12.03 -25.41
CA ASP A 92 1.11 11.22 -26.57
C ASP A 92 0.59 9.82 -26.20
N LEU A 93 0.89 9.36 -24.98
CA LEU A 93 0.48 8.06 -24.44
C LEU A 93 0.97 6.88 -25.30
N ALA A 94 2.06 7.07 -26.04
CA ALA A 94 2.69 5.98 -26.78
C ALA A 94 3.40 5.05 -25.80
N THR A 95 3.14 3.75 -25.91
CA THR A 95 3.87 2.73 -25.14
C THR A 95 5.32 2.73 -25.55
N LEU A 96 6.19 3.06 -24.61
CA LEU A 96 7.65 3.04 -24.77
C LEU A 96 8.18 1.64 -24.47
N GLU A 97 7.75 1.09 -23.32
CA GLU A 97 8.14 -0.23 -22.84
C GLU A 97 6.95 -0.87 -22.10
N SER A 98 6.89 -2.21 -22.10
CA SER A 98 5.89 -2.97 -21.36
C SER A 98 6.43 -4.34 -20.97
N VAL A 99 6.09 -4.78 -19.77
CA VAL A 99 6.36 -6.14 -19.26
C VAL A 99 5.12 -6.67 -18.54
N ASP A 100 5.04 -7.99 -18.36
CA ASP A 100 3.97 -8.59 -17.57
C ASP A 100 4.05 -8.08 -16.13
N ALA A 101 2.90 -7.69 -15.58
CA ALA A 101 2.78 -7.37 -14.16
C ALA A 101 2.78 -8.68 -13.36
N PRO A 102 3.21 -8.65 -12.09
CA PRO A 102 3.05 -9.81 -11.23
C PRO A 102 1.58 -10.20 -11.06
N GLU A 103 1.32 -11.48 -10.80
CA GLU A 103 -0.01 -11.95 -10.44
C GLU A 103 -0.51 -11.21 -9.20
N MET A 104 -1.81 -10.89 -9.16
CA MET A 104 -2.43 -10.16 -8.05
C MET A 104 -1.80 -8.79 -7.75
N ALA A 105 -1.21 -8.13 -8.75
CA ALA A 105 -0.79 -6.74 -8.64
C ALA A 105 -1.99 -5.85 -8.23
N GLU A 106 -1.87 -5.18 -7.09
CA GLU A 106 -2.93 -4.33 -6.54
C GLU A 106 -2.60 -2.84 -6.75
N THR A 107 -1.34 -2.46 -6.49
CA THR A 107 -0.85 -1.08 -6.60
C THR A 107 0.68 -1.09 -6.65
N PHE A 108 1.31 0.08 -6.67
CA PHE A 108 2.76 0.21 -6.71
C PHE A 108 3.27 1.52 -6.09
N VAL A 109 4.55 1.51 -5.78
CA VAL A 109 5.32 2.70 -5.41
C VAL A 109 6.50 2.87 -6.37
N VAL A 110 6.82 4.13 -6.70
CA VAL A 110 7.97 4.49 -7.53
C VAL A 110 9.01 5.13 -6.63
N SER A 111 10.27 4.75 -6.80
CA SER A 111 11.40 5.37 -6.10
C SER A 111 11.47 6.87 -6.43
N PRO A 112 11.84 7.77 -5.49
CA PRO A 112 11.99 9.19 -5.76
C PRO A 112 12.82 9.59 -7.01
N SER A 113 13.84 8.82 -7.39
CA SER A 113 14.70 9.03 -8.55
C SER A 113 14.15 8.42 -9.84
N GLU A 114 12.97 7.79 -9.75
CA GLU A 114 12.23 7.17 -10.85
C GLU A 114 13.00 6.05 -11.57
N LYS A 115 13.89 5.35 -10.85
CA LYS A 115 14.68 4.23 -11.40
C LYS A 115 14.12 2.88 -11.01
N VAL A 116 13.35 2.80 -9.94
CA VAL A 116 12.83 1.56 -9.38
C VAL A 116 11.33 1.70 -9.16
N LEU A 117 10.64 0.61 -9.47
CA LEU A 117 9.21 0.41 -9.24
C LEU A 117 9.07 -0.81 -8.34
N VAL A 118 8.28 -0.70 -7.28
CA VAL A 118 7.89 -1.84 -6.44
C VAL A 118 6.40 -2.04 -6.61
N VAL A 119 6.00 -3.20 -7.12
CA VAL A 119 4.60 -3.56 -7.35
C VAL A 119 4.12 -4.42 -6.19
N HIS A 120 3.15 -3.91 -5.44
CA HIS A 120 2.53 -4.62 -4.32
C HIS A 120 1.52 -5.64 -4.84
N GLN A 121 1.54 -6.82 -4.23
CA GLN A 121 0.66 -7.93 -4.53
C GLN A 121 -0.23 -8.24 -3.32
N ASN A 122 -1.49 -8.56 -3.58
CA ASN A 122 -2.47 -8.94 -2.57
C ASN A 122 -3.47 -9.92 -3.18
N ASP A 123 -3.52 -11.15 -2.68
CA ASP A 123 -4.40 -12.19 -3.22
C ASP A 123 -5.85 -12.13 -2.70
N GLY A 124 -6.12 -11.24 -1.75
CA GLY A 124 -7.40 -11.11 -1.06
C GLY A 124 -7.76 -12.32 -0.18
N GLN A 125 -6.80 -13.22 0.07
CA GLN A 125 -6.95 -14.44 0.87
C GLN A 125 -5.91 -14.57 1.98
N GLY A 126 -5.13 -13.51 2.22
CA GLY A 126 -4.22 -13.42 3.36
C GLY A 126 -2.75 -13.49 2.98
N LEU A 127 -2.40 -13.46 1.70
CA LEU A 127 -1.01 -13.33 1.26
C LEU A 127 -0.79 -11.98 0.59
N ASN A 128 0.23 -11.27 1.07
CA ASN A 128 0.75 -10.06 0.46
C ASN A 128 2.19 -10.26 -0.01
N GLY A 129 2.68 -9.27 -0.74
CA GLY A 129 3.98 -9.36 -1.35
C GLY A 129 4.37 -8.14 -2.14
N TYR A 130 5.59 -8.19 -2.69
CA TYR A 130 5.94 -7.30 -3.79
C TYR A 130 7.02 -7.88 -4.70
N GLU A 131 7.06 -7.35 -5.91
CA GLU A 131 8.15 -7.55 -6.86
C GLU A 131 8.80 -6.21 -7.23
N VAL A 132 10.09 -6.25 -7.56
CA VAL A 132 10.90 -5.06 -7.86
C VAL A 132 11.24 -5.02 -9.34
N PHE A 133 11.02 -3.85 -9.96
CA PHE A 133 11.31 -3.58 -11.37
C PHE A 133 12.24 -2.38 -11.51
N SER A 134 13.09 -2.39 -12.54
CA SER A 134 13.79 -1.20 -13.02
C SER A 134 12.87 -0.41 -13.94
N LEU A 135 12.93 0.92 -13.90
CA LEU A 135 12.26 1.84 -14.84
C LEU A 135 13.22 2.41 -15.91
N GLY A 136 14.50 2.00 -15.90
CA GLY A 136 15.49 2.30 -16.94
C GLY A 136 15.20 1.51 -18.21
N PRO A 137 15.87 0.37 -18.50
CA PRO A 137 15.10 -0.68 -19.15
C PRO A 137 14.03 -1.15 -18.17
N LEU A 138 12.80 -1.30 -18.63
CA LEU A 138 11.69 -1.86 -17.87
C LEU A 138 11.88 -3.37 -17.75
N VAL A 139 12.43 -3.81 -16.63
CA VAL A 139 12.74 -5.23 -16.39
C VAL A 139 12.54 -5.60 -14.92
N LYS A 140 12.07 -6.83 -14.69
CA LYS A 140 12.01 -7.41 -13.35
C LYS A 140 13.43 -7.57 -12.79
N ARG A 141 13.65 -7.07 -11.58
CA ARG A 141 14.91 -7.17 -10.84
C ARG A 141 14.88 -8.31 -9.82
N SER A 142 13.76 -8.47 -9.10
CA SER A 142 13.65 -9.40 -7.97
C SER A 142 12.20 -9.74 -7.63
N ASP A 143 11.98 -10.94 -7.09
CA ASP A 143 10.72 -11.44 -6.49
C ASP A 143 10.97 -12.17 -5.16
N HIS A 144 12.01 -11.77 -4.43
CA HIS A 144 12.39 -12.43 -3.19
C HIS A 144 11.29 -12.43 -2.13
N ILE A 145 10.56 -11.32 -2.02
CA ILE A 145 9.34 -11.28 -1.23
C ILE A 145 8.27 -12.05 -2.02
N GLY A 146 7.77 -11.47 -3.12
CA GLY A 146 6.67 -12.07 -3.88
C GLY A 146 5.43 -12.28 -3.00
N LEU A 147 4.41 -12.94 -3.53
CA LEU A 147 3.16 -13.23 -2.81
C LEU A 147 3.34 -14.37 -1.79
N ARG A 148 3.99 -14.09 -0.66
CA ARG A 148 4.39 -15.09 0.35
C ARG A 148 4.27 -14.62 1.80
N GLU A 149 4.04 -13.33 2.02
CA GLU A 149 4.05 -12.74 3.35
C GLU A 149 2.63 -12.62 3.90
N ASP A 150 2.54 -12.55 5.23
CA ASP A 150 1.29 -12.23 5.91
C ASP A 150 0.75 -10.85 5.44
N PRO A 151 -0.53 -10.55 5.65
CA PRO A 151 -1.10 -9.28 5.22
C PRO A 151 -0.36 -8.08 5.81
N MET A 152 -0.22 -7.03 5.00
CA MET A 152 0.44 -5.78 5.38
C MET A 152 -0.51 -4.60 5.21
N TYR A 153 -0.51 -3.70 6.20
CA TYR A 153 -1.32 -2.49 6.17
C TYR A 153 -0.67 -1.39 5.32
N SER A 154 0.65 -1.21 5.48
CA SER A 154 1.40 -0.16 4.81
C SER A 154 2.03 -0.66 3.51
N MET A 155 2.01 0.20 2.49
CA MET A 155 2.78 -0.02 1.26
C MET A 155 4.28 -0.09 1.54
N PRO A 156 5.07 -0.82 0.73
CA PRO A 156 6.52 -0.79 0.82
C PRO A 156 7.08 0.63 0.69
N VAL A 157 8.13 0.95 1.44
CA VAL A 157 8.75 2.29 1.45
C VAL A 157 10.23 2.23 1.08
N PHE A 158 10.69 3.20 0.32
CA PHE A 158 12.11 3.35 -0.03
C PHE A 158 12.87 4.11 1.04
N SER A 159 14.13 3.73 1.26
CA SER A 159 15.07 4.57 1.98
C SER A 159 15.48 5.80 1.15
N PRO A 160 15.99 6.89 1.76
CA PRO A 160 16.40 8.09 1.04
C PRO A 160 17.41 7.86 -0.10
N SER A 161 18.37 6.94 0.06
CA SER A 161 19.29 6.57 -1.03
C SER A 161 18.72 5.54 -2.01
N GLU A 162 17.52 5.04 -1.74
CA GLU A 162 16.84 4.00 -2.53
C GLU A 162 17.59 2.67 -2.56
N ARG A 163 18.53 2.49 -1.64
CA ARG A 163 19.20 1.21 -1.46
C ARG A 163 18.26 0.18 -0.82
N TYR A 164 17.42 0.62 0.09
CA TYR A 164 16.54 -0.27 0.83
C TYR A 164 15.08 -0.05 0.46
N VAL A 165 14.33 -1.14 0.48
CA VAL A 165 12.87 -1.16 0.52
C VAL A 165 12.46 -1.88 1.79
N ALA A 166 11.49 -1.35 2.53
CA ALA A 166 10.97 -2.00 3.73
C ALA A 166 9.46 -2.22 3.64
N CYS A 167 9.00 -3.33 4.23
CA CYS A 167 7.59 -3.60 4.47
C CYS A 167 7.42 -4.29 5.85
N SER A 168 6.20 -4.28 6.38
CA SER A 168 5.88 -4.88 7.68
C SER A 168 4.63 -5.75 7.58
N PRO A 169 4.78 -7.04 7.25
CA PRO A 169 3.67 -7.99 7.32
C PRO A 169 3.30 -8.29 8.78
N GLY A 170 1.99 -8.45 9.03
CA GLY A 170 1.41 -8.64 10.36
C GLY A 170 1.32 -10.09 10.82
N GLY A 171 0.77 -10.28 12.02
CA GLY A 171 0.21 -11.56 12.46
C GLY A 171 -1.26 -11.36 12.79
N ASP A 172 -2.14 -12.18 12.19
CA ASP A 172 -3.56 -12.17 12.52
C ASP A 172 -3.75 -12.49 14.02
N TYR A 173 -4.65 -11.75 14.65
CA TYR A 173 -5.04 -11.90 16.07
C TYR A 173 -3.88 -12.09 17.05
N PHE A 174 -2.78 -11.35 16.90
CA PHE A 174 -1.56 -11.61 17.65
C PHE A 174 -1.73 -11.77 19.17
N TRP A 175 -2.72 -11.12 19.80
CA TRP A 175 -2.95 -11.22 21.24
C TRP A 175 -3.58 -12.54 21.68
N VAL A 176 -4.15 -13.31 20.77
CA VAL A 176 -4.80 -14.60 21.04
C VAL A 176 -3.72 -15.69 21.20
N PRO A 177 -3.81 -16.57 22.20
CA PRO A 177 -2.90 -17.70 22.31
C PRO A 177 -2.98 -18.64 21.11
N ASP A 178 -1.83 -19.02 20.54
CA ASP A 178 -1.76 -19.94 19.38
C ASP A 178 -2.29 -21.35 19.68
N ASP A 179 -2.19 -21.82 20.94
CA ASP A 179 -2.68 -23.13 21.37
C ASP A 179 -4.09 -22.99 21.95
N GLU A 180 -5.07 -23.66 21.34
CA GLU A 180 -6.45 -23.74 21.83
C GLU A 180 -6.53 -24.27 23.27
N ALA A 181 -5.55 -25.07 23.71
CA ALA A 181 -5.49 -25.56 25.09
C ALA A 181 -5.25 -24.44 26.12
N ASP A 182 -4.71 -23.30 25.70
CA ASP A 182 -4.49 -22.11 26.53
C ASP A 182 -5.70 -21.17 26.53
N TRP A 183 -6.77 -21.51 25.79
CA TRP A 183 -8.00 -20.71 25.75
C TRP A 183 -8.82 -20.94 27.02
N PRO A 184 -9.54 -19.92 27.53
CA PRO A 184 -10.41 -20.11 28.69
C PRO A 184 -11.52 -21.14 28.40
N GLU A 185 -11.63 -22.19 29.23
CA GLU A 185 -12.58 -23.30 29.03
C GLU A 185 -14.06 -22.87 28.97
N ASP A 186 -14.39 -21.71 29.56
CA ASP A 186 -15.74 -21.15 29.61
C ASP A 186 -16.00 -20.06 28.54
N TRP A 187 -15.08 -19.88 27.60
CA TRP A 187 -15.23 -18.88 26.54
C TRP A 187 -16.24 -19.33 25.48
N ASP A 188 -17.32 -18.56 25.31
CA ASP A 188 -18.41 -18.83 24.36
C ASP A 188 -18.45 -17.84 23.19
N LYS A 189 -17.42 -17.01 23.05
CA LYS A 189 -17.34 -15.94 22.04
C LYS A 189 -16.35 -16.24 20.91
N ASP A 190 -16.22 -15.29 19.98
CA ASP A 190 -15.27 -15.33 18.88
C ASP A 190 -13.81 -15.30 19.36
N GLU A 191 -12.93 -15.97 18.60
CA GLU A 191 -11.48 -16.09 18.85
C GLU A 191 -10.81 -14.72 19.05
N ALA A 192 -11.22 -13.71 18.27
CA ALA A 192 -10.69 -12.35 18.33
C ALA A 192 -10.85 -11.67 19.71
N GLU A 193 -11.78 -12.13 20.54
CA GLU A 193 -12.02 -11.56 21.88
C GLU A 193 -11.23 -12.27 22.99
N ILE A 194 -10.48 -13.34 22.69
CA ILE A 194 -9.72 -14.09 23.69
C ILE A 194 -8.55 -13.22 24.21
N PRO A 195 -8.47 -12.95 25.52
CA PRO A 195 -7.40 -12.13 26.06
C PRO A 195 -6.06 -12.86 26.06
N THR A 196 -4.96 -12.11 25.93
CA THR A 196 -3.63 -12.70 26.00
C THR A 196 -3.31 -13.31 27.37
N ALA A 197 -2.53 -14.39 27.37
CA ALA A 197 -1.90 -14.94 28.57
C ALA A 197 -0.77 -14.06 29.12
N GLY A 198 -0.32 -13.06 28.35
CA GLY A 198 0.78 -12.15 28.67
C GLY A 198 2.15 -12.67 28.24
N GLY A 199 3.17 -11.82 28.33
CA GLY A 199 4.54 -12.09 27.90
C GLY A 199 4.84 -11.58 26.49
N GLN A 200 5.89 -12.15 25.88
CA GLN A 200 6.36 -11.72 24.56
C GLN A 200 5.60 -12.41 23.43
N ILE A 201 4.83 -11.61 22.70
CA ILE A 201 3.89 -12.05 21.67
C ILE A 201 4.30 -11.50 20.31
N ARG A 202 4.26 -12.33 19.25
CA ARG A 202 4.63 -11.91 17.88
C ARG A 202 3.56 -11.01 17.29
N PHE A 203 3.92 -9.78 16.94
CA PHE A 203 3.07 -8.81 16.24
C PHE A 203 3.16 -8.94 14.71
N GLY A 204 4.32 -9.33 14.20
CA GLY A 204 4.58 -9.41 12.76
C GLY A 204 6.09 -9.39 12.50
N ASP A 205 6.48 -8.95 11.31
CA ASP A 205 7.87 -8.78 10.92
C ASP A 205 8.15 -7.38 10.39
N LEU A 206 9.42 -6.99 10.40
CA LEU A 206 9.97 -5.92 9.58
C LEU A 206 10.96 -6.53 8.60
N LEU A 207 10.65 -6.41 7.31
CA LEU A 207 11.49 -6.88 6.23
C LEU A 207 12.22 -5.69 5.63
N VAL A 208 13.55 -5.77 5.52
CA VAL A 208 14.39 -4.76 4.87
C VAL A 208 15.15 -5.42 3.73
N HIS A 209 14.76 -5.07 2.50
CA HIS A 209 15.34 -5.57 1.26
C HIS A 209 16.44 -4.62 0.76
N ASP A 210 17.69 -5.07 0.78
CA ASP A 210 18.81 -4.39 0.14
C ASP A 210 18.78 -4.65 -1.37
N LEU A 211 18.40 -3.63 -2.15
CA LEU A 211 18.29 -3.71 -3.60
C LEU A 211 19.65 -3.77 -4.32
N ALA A 212 20.76 -3.48 -3.63
CA ALA A 212 22.10 -3.55 -4.21
C ALA A 212 22.63 -4.99 -4.18
N THR A 213 22.36 -5.72 -3.10
CA THR A 213 22.78 -7.12 -2.92
C THR A 213 21.69 -8.14 -3.21
N ASP A 214 20.46 -7.67 -3.40
CA ASP A 214 19.25 -8.49 -3.54
C ASP A 214 19.05 -9.45 -2.37
N THR A 215 19.16 -8.93 -1.14
CA THR A 215 19.02 -9.71 0.09
C THR A 215 18.00 -9.08 1.00
N VAL A 216 17.20 -9.92 1.68
CA VAL A 216 16.19 -9.48 2.64
C VAL A 216 16.63 -9.84 4.05
N ALA A 217 16.72 -8.84 4.92
CA ALA A 217 16.81 -9.05 6.36
C ALA A 217 15.40 -9.08 6.96
N ARG A 218 15.14 -10.03 7.85
CA ARG A 218 13.88 -10.17 8.59
C ARG A 218 14.15 -9.98 10.07
N SER A 219 13.36 -9.12 10.70
CA SER A 219 13.35 -8.93 12.14
C SER A 219 11.92 -9.15 12.66
N GLU A 220 11.76 -10.10 13.56
CA GLU A 220 10.49 -10.38 14.20
C GLU A 220 10.14 -9.26 15.17
N LEU A 221 8.93 -8.71 15.04
CA LEU A 221 8.40 -7.67 15.90
C LEU A 221 7.55 -8.32 16.99
N ARG A 222 7.85 -8.00 18.26
CA ARG A 222 7.10 -8.52 19.41
C ARG A 222 6.62 -7.40 20.32
N PHE A 223 5.49 -7.62 20.97
CA PHE A 223 5.10 -6.84 22.15
C PHE A 223 5.36 -7.64 23.42
N ASP A 224 5.60 -6.94 24.53
CA ASP A 224 5.48 -7.52 25.87
C ASP A 224 4.11 -7.09 26.43
N LEU A 225 3.18 -8.04 26.55
CA LEU A 225 1.81 -7.78 26.98
C LEU A 225 1.56 -8.25 28.41
N GLU A 226 0.73 -7.52 29.15
CA GLU A 226 0.23 -8.01 30.43
C GLU A 226 -0.87 -9.06 30.21
N PRO A 227 -1.02 -10.05 31.12
CA PRO A 227 -2.15 -10.98 31.08
C PRO A 227 -3.48 -10.21 31.07
N GLY A 228 -4.42 -10.64 30.24
CA GLY A 228 -5.72 -9.96 30.10
C GLY A 228 -5.72 -8.77 29.12
N TRP A 229 -4.63 -8.55 28.39
CA TRP A 229 -4.62 -7.57 27.29
C TRP A 229 -5.44 -8.06 26.10
N VAL A 230 -6.32 -7.19 25.62
CA VAL A 230 -7.16 -7.35 24.42
C VAL A 230 -7.41 -5.93 23.89
N PRO A 231 -7.46 -5.72 22.56
CA PRO A 231 -7.88 -4.44 22.02
C PRO A 231 -9.29 -4.06 22.46
N GLU A 232 -9.61 -2.77 22.52
CA GLU A 232 -10.97 -2.33 22.85
C GLU A 232 -11.96 -2.63 21.70
N ASP A 233 -11.51 -2.47 20.47
CA ASP A 233 -12.19 -2.95 19.26
C ASP A 233 -11.31 -3.99 18.56
N CYS A 234 -11.51 -5.27 18.94
CA CYS A 234 -10.71 -6.40 18.45
C CYS A 234 -10.93 -6.71 16.95
N TRP A 235 -11.92 -6.09 16.31
CA TRP A 235 -12.24 -6.25 14.89
C TRP A 235 -11.70 -5.10 14.03
N ASP A 236 -11.06 -4.10 14.63
CA ASP A 236 -10.42 -3.04 13.85
C ASP A 236 -9.22 -3.60 13.08
N SER A 237 -9.26 -3.44 11.76
CA SER A 237 -8.26 -4.03 10.85
C SER A 237 -6.83 -3.57 11.10
N ARG A 238 -6.64 -2.44 11.79
CA ARG A 238 -5.31 -1.96 12.19
C ARG A 238 -4.59 -2.96 13.10
N TRP A 239 -5.30 -3.84 13.79
CA TRP A 239 -4.70 -4.82 14.69
C TRP A 239 -4.17 -6.08 13.99
N HIS A 240 -4.55 -6.34 12.74
CA HIS A 240 -4.29 -7.62 12.07
C HIS A 240 -3.12 -7.57 11.08
N TYR A 241 -2.76 -6.38 10.59
CA TYR A 241 -1.94 -6.24 9.38
C TYR A 241 -0.56 -5.60 9.63
N GLY A 242 0.00 -5.78 10.83
CA GLY A 242 1.34 -5.29 11.18
C GLY A 242 1.37 -3.78 11.38
N ALA A 243 2.52 -3.15 11.16
CA ALA A 243 2.65 -1.70 11.31
C ALA A 243 1.74 -0.97 10.30
N ILE A 244 0.99 0.03 10.78
CA ILE A 244 0.04 0.79 9.95
C ILE A 244 0.71 1.86 9.06
N ASP A 245 2.01 2.08 9.26
CA ASP A 245 2.82 3.00 8.47
C ASP A 245 4.32 2.71 8.66
N LEU A 246 5.12 3.07 7.66
CA LEU A 246 6.57 2.97 7.69
C LEU A 246 7.19 4.24 7.10
N GLU A 247 8.30 4.71 7.66
CA GLU A 247 9.03 5.88 7.15
C GLU A 247 10.53 5.71 7.39
N PHE A 248 11.34 5.73 6.34
CA PHE A 248 12.78 5.93 6.51
C PHE A 248 13.08 7.40 6.76
N VAL A 249 13.66 7.70 7.93
CA VAL A 249 14.14 9.05 8.27
C VAL A 249 15.57 9.25 7.77
N ALA A 250 16.35 8.18 7.74
CA ALA A 250 17.67 8.06 7.13
C ALA A 250 17.84 6.62 6.62
N ASP A 251 18.87 6.31 5.85
CA ASP A 251 19.08 4.92 5.39
C ASP A 251 19.27 3.93 6.54
N GLU A 252 19.82 4.42 7.65
CA GLU A 252 20.11 3.69 8.86
C GLU A 252 19.04 3.84 9.95
N HIS A 253 17.93 4.53 9.68
CA HIS A 253 16.83 4.75 10.62
C HIS A 253 15.47 4.61 9.95
N ILE A 254 14.65 3.68 10.46
CA ILE A 254 13.28 3.49 10.04
C ILE A 254 12.34 3.68 11.22
N LYS A 255 11.22 4.36 10.96
CA LYS A 255 10.10 4.48 11.88
C LYS A 255 8.98 3.56 11.44
N LEU A 256 8.31 2.98 12.42
CA LEU A 256 7.06 2.24 12.22
C LEU A 256 5.97 2.84 13.09
N ARG A 257 4.75 2.94 12.54
CA ARG A 257 3.57 3.39 13.28
C ARG A 257 2.78 2.19 13.76
N LEU A 258 2.60 2.08 15.07
CA LEU A 258 1.78 1.05 15.69
C LEU A 258 0.29 1.32 15.47
N PRO A 259 -0.59 0.33 15.69
CA PRO A 259 -2.04 0.49 15.47
C PRO A 259 -2.65 1.68 16.24
N ASP A 260 -2.14 1.94 17.45
CA ASP A 260 -2.55 3.06 18.32
C ASP A 260 -2.02 4.45 17.87
N GLY A 261 -1.31 4.50 16.75
CA GLY A 261 -0.72 5.71 16.19
C GLY A 261 0.67 6.07 16.75
N THR A 262 1.20 5.29 17.70
CA THR A 262 2.53 5.53 18.27
C THR A 262 3.62 5.27 17.23
N TRP A 263 4.55 6.21 17.09
CA TRP A 263 5.75 6.02 16.27
C TRP A 263 6.89 5.41 17.09
N VAL A 264 7.51 4.36 16.55
CA VAL A 264 8.71 3.73 17.10
C VAL A 264 9.86 3.92 16.13
N ASP A 265 10.97 4.49 16.60
CA ASP A 265 12.19 4.72 15.81
C ASP A 265 13.18 3.57 16.04
N LEU A 266 13.63 2.95 14.95
CA LEU A 266 14.49 1.79 14.94
C LEU A 266 15.76 2.05 14.12
N ALA A 267 16.92 1.79 14.73
CA ALA A 267 18.22 1.88 14.06
C ALA A 267 18.56 0.57 13.33
N LEU A 268 19.04 0.67 12.09
CA LEU A 268 19.44 -0.46 11.26
C LEU A 268 20.96 -0.72 11.34
N PRO A 269 21.43 -1.99 11.23
CA PRO A 269 20.63 -3.21 11.08
C PRO A 269 19.97 -3.62 12.39
N LEU A 270 18.81 -4.28 12.29
CA LEU A 270 18.07 -4.75 13.44
C LEU A 270 18.55 -6.12 13.91
N PRO A 271 18.37 -6.46 15.19
CA PRO A 271 18.48 -7.84 15.66
C PRO A 271 17.35 -8.71 15.06
N ASP A 272 17.49 -10.02 15.19
CA ASP A 272 16.47 -10.99 14.74
C ASP A 272 15.12 -10.78 15.43
N THR A 273 15.10 -10.23 16.65
CA THR A 273 13.87 -9.91 17.40
C THR A 273 13.93 -8.51 17.98
N VAL A 274 12.88 -7.72 17.75
CA VAL A 274 12.70 -6.37 18.28
C VAL A 274 11.48 -6.36 19.20
N VAL A 275 11.68 -5.97 20.46
CA VAL A 275 10.58 -5.76 21.41
C VAL A 275 10.11 -4.31 21.30
N LEU A 276 8.87 -4.16 20.89
CA LEU A 276 8.16 -2.89 20.72
C LEU A 276 7.48 -2.49 22.03
N PRO A 277 7.21 -1.18 22.24
CA PRO A 277 6.37 -0.74 23.33
C PRO A 277 4.94 -1.31 23.18
N THR A 278 4.35 -1.72 24.29
CA THR A 278 2.95 -2.17 24.37
C THR A 278 2.01 -1.07 23.82
N PRO A 279 1.16 -1.37 22.82
CA PRO A 279 0.24 -0.38 22.28
C PRO A 279 -0.93 -0.11 23.23
N ASN A 280 -1.51 1.08 23.14
CA ASN A 280 -2.76 1.41 23.82
C ASN A 280 -3.92 0.58 23.25
N ARG A 281 -4.83 0.09 24.10
CA ARG A 281 -5.99 -0.71 23.68
C ARG A 281 -7.03 0.11 22.90
N GLU A 282 -7.20 1.37 23.30
CA GLU A 282 -8.06 2.34 22.61
C GLU A 282 -7.31 2.90 21.42
N LEU A 283 -7.87 2.75 20.23
CA LEU A 283 -7.30 3.33 19.03
C LEU A 283 -7.70 4.80 18.91
N PRO A 284 -6.80 5.66 18.39
CA PRO A 284 -7.21 7.00 18.04
C PRO A 284 -8.38 6.90 17.06
N GLY A 285 -9.42 7.69 17.32
CA GLY A 285 -10.54 7.82 16.40
C GLY A 285 -9.98 8.05 15.01
N GLN A 286 -10.50 7.32 14.01
CA GLN A 286 -10.08 7.56 12.65
C GLN A 286 -10.19 9.07 12.43
N PRO A 287 -9.13 9.76 11.98
CA PRO A 287 -9.30 11.13 11.55
C PRO A 287 -10.50 11.08 10.61
N SER A 288 -11.50 11.95 10.84
CA SER A 288 -12.45 12.21 9.77
C SER A 288 -11.57 12.43 8.56
N VAL A 289 -11.81 11.67 7.50
CA VAL A 289 -11.19 12.01 6.23
C VAL A 289 -11.85 13.34 5.88
N ASP A 290 -11.35 14.44 6.47
CA ASP A 290 -11.64 15.80 6.08
C ASP A 290 -10.94 15.91 4.74
N ARG A 291 -11.72 15.52 3.72
CA ARG A 291 -11.38 15.57 2.32
C ARG A 291 -11.29 17.04 1.93
N SER A 292 -10.14 17.64 2.18
CA SER A 292 -9.73 18.91 1.57
C SER A 292 -9.30 18.69 0.12
#